data_AF-A0A8H9GRT7-F1
#
_entry.id   AF-A0A8H9GRT7-F1
#
_cell.length_a   1.000
_cell.length_b   1.000
_cell.length_c   1.000
_cell.angle_alpha   90.00
_cell.angle_beta   90.00
_cell.angle_gamma   90.00
#
_symmetry.space_group_name_H-M   'P 1'
#
loop_
_entity.id
_entity.type
_entity.pdbx_description
1 polymer ?
#
loop_
_entity_poly.entity_id
_entity_poly.type
_entity_poly.pdbx_seq_one_letter_code
_entity_poly.pdbx_strand_id
1 'polypeptide(L)'
;MDEGTWCAANHWTRVYAGPAFGLIVLGTPWGEQAVRYRAVTLNLPFVLTGNALVGPRTPVWFGLPTVWVEVTVCPEQDAVFTAAVD
;
A
#
# COMPACT_ATOMS: atom_id res chain seq x y z
N MET A 1 12.01 -12.05 8.65
CA MET A 1 12.19 -10.59 8.57
C MET A 1 11.41 -10.19 7.35
N ASP A 2 10.33 -9.42 7.51
CA ASP A 2 9.59 -8.94 6.35
C ASP A 2 10.47 -7.92 5.64
N GLU A 3 11.11 -8.35 4.55
CA GLU A 3 11.91 -7.47 3.70
C GLU A 3 10.95 -6.43 3.11
N GLY A 4 11.02 -5.20 3.60
CA GLY A 4 10.22 -4.10 3.08
C GLY A 4 10.52 -3.87 1.60
N THR A 5 9.48 -3.52 0.85
CA THR A 5 9.57 -3.17 -0.57
C THR A 5 10.02 -1.71 -0.72
N TRP A 6 11.02 -1.48 -1.56
CA TRP A 6 11.53 -0.15 -1.88
C TRP A 6 10.60 0.60 -2.83
N CYS A 7 10.10 1.75 -2.38
CA CYS A 7 9.32 2.71 -3.14
C CYS A 7 10.22 3.84 -3.61
N ALA A 8 10.47 3.93 -4.91
CA ALA A 8 11.24 5.02 -5.50
C ALA A 8 10.39 6.30 -5.63
N ALA A 9 10.99 7.47 -5.44
CA ALA A 9 10.34 8.75 -5.69
C ALA A 9 9.74 8.83 -7.12
N ASN A 10 8.58 9.47 -7.30
CA ASN A 10 7.85 9.56 -8.58
C ASN A 10 7.34 8.21 -9.16
N HIS A 11 7.42 7.09 -8.42
CA HIS A 11 7.04 5.78 -8.93
C HIS A 11 5.98 5.08 -8.06
N TRP A 12 4.94 4.57 -8.73
CA TRP A 12 4.01 3.62 -8.10
C TRP A 12 4.71 2.29 -7.91
N THR A 13 4.82 1.87 -6.65
CA THR A 13 5.54 0.67 -6.26
C THR A 13 4.58 -0.34 -5.69
N ARG A 14 4.63 -1.58 -6.19
CA ARG A 14 3.78 -2.66 -5.71
C ARG A 14 4.30 -3.21 -4.40
N VAL A 15 3.58 -2.94 -3.32
CA VAL A 15 3.93 -3.39 -1.97
C VAL A 15 3.20 -4.67 -1.58
N TYR A 16 2.11 -4.99 -2.27
CA TYR A 16 1.35 -6.21 -2.04
C TYR A 16 0.85 -6.82 -3.35
N ALA A 17 0.94 -8.15 -3.44
CA ALA A 17 0.36 -8.95 -4.51
C ALA A 17 -0.18 -10.27 -3.92
N GLY A 18 -1.47 -10.52 -4.04
CA GLY A 18 -2.12 -11.71 -3.48
C GLY A 18 -3.60 -11.47 -3.16
N PRO A 19 -4.38 -12.52 -2.86
CA PRO A 19 -5.77 -12.36 -2.46
C PRO A 19 -5.87 -11.75 -1.05
N ALA A 20 -6.18 -10.47 -0.95
CA ALA A 20 -6.59 -9.86 0.32
C ALA A 20 -8.12 -9.68 0.33
N PHE A 21 -8.80 -9.99 1.44
CA PHE A 21 -10.26 -9.76 1.57
C PHE A 21 -10.58 -8.29 1.89
N GLY A 22 -9.95 -7.37 1.16
CA GLY A 22 -10.18 -5.94 1.27
C GLY A 22 -9.57 -5.26 2.49
N LEU A 23 -8.68 -5.91 3.24
CA LEU A 23 -7.89 -5.30 4.30
C LEU A 23 -6.41 -5.63 4.09
N ILE A 24 -5.58 -4.59 4.07
CA ILE A 24 -4.11 -4.70 4.00
C ILE A 24 -3.52 -3.75 5.03
N VAL A 25 -2.54 -4.21 5.80
CA VAL A 25 -1.79 -3.39 6.74
C VAL A 25 -0.53 -2.90 6.06
N LEU A 26 -0.43 -1.60 5.84
CA LEU A 26 0.79 -0.95 5.37
C LEU A 26 1.67 -0.58 6.57
N GLY A 27 2.98 -0.73 6.44
CA GLY A 27 3.93 -0.34 7.48
C GLY A 27 5.14 0.36 6.89
N THR A 28 5.70 1.32 7.63
CA THR A 28 6.99 1.93 7.31
C THR A 28 7.80 2.19 8.59
N PRO A 29 9.13 1.96 8.59
CA PRO A 29 9.98 2.26 9.73
C PRO A 29 10.39 3.75 9.81
N TRP A 30 10.02 4.58 8.83
CA TRP A 30 10.56 5.95 8.67
C TRP A 30 9.62 7.04 9.19
N GLY A 31 8.87 6.74 10.25
CA GLY A 31 7.87 7.63 10.83
C GLY A 31 6.57 7.67 10.01
N GLU A 32 5.67 8.60 10.34
CA GLU A 32 4.42 8.76 9.59
C GLU A 32 4.70 9.36 8.21
N GLN A 33 4.31 8.63 7.17
CA GLN A 33 4.50 8.99 5.76
C GLN A 33 3.13 9.14 5.09
N ALA A 34 2.87 10.29 4.47
CA ALA A 34 1.66 10.43 3.66
C ALA A 34 1.87 9.67 2.35
N VAL A 35 0.99 8.73 2.06
CA VAL A 35 1.03 7.92 0.84
C VAL A 35 -0.26 8.04 0.07
N ARG A 36 -0.14 7.91 -1.24
CA ARG A 36 -1.27 7.60 -2.11
C ARG A 36 -1.17 6.12 -2.44
N TYR A 37 -2.28 5.43 -2.37
CA TYR A 37 -2.37 4.01 -2.69
C TYR A 37 -3.36 3.80 -3.83
N ARG A 38 -3.14 2.74 -4.61
CA ARG A 38 -4.07 2.27 -5.61
C ARG A 38 -4.15 0.75 -5.58
N ALA A 39 -5.35 0.21 -5.69
CA ALA A 39 -5.64 -1.21 -5.55
C ALA A 39 -6.55 -1.68 -6.68
N VAL A 40 -6.24 -2.84 -7.25
CA VAL A 40 -7.15 -3.51 -8.20
C VAL A 40 -7.92 -4.59 -7.47
N THR A 41 -9.23 -4.59 -7.66
CA THR A 41 -10.12 -5.58 -7.05
C THR A 41 -10.38 -6.76 -7.98
N LEU A 42 -10.57 -7.95 -7.41
CA LEU A 42 -10.71 -9.21 -8.17
C LEU A 42 -12.00 -9.24 -9.03
N ASN A 43 -13.05 -8.56 -8.57
CA ASN A 43 -14.39 -8.69 -9.12
C ASN A 43 -14.83 -7.53 -10.02
N LEU A 44 -14.08 -6.42 -10.06
CA LEU A 44 -14.48 -5.22 -10.78
C LEU A 44 -13.26 -4.57 -11.47
N PRO A 45 -13.38 -4.14 -12.75
CA PRO A 45 -12.27 -3.59 -13.52
C PRO A 45 -11.89 -2.16 -13.10
N PHE A 46 -12.22 -1.73 -11.88
CA PHE A 46 -11.82 -0.42 -11.37
C PHE A 46 -10.63 -0.50 -10.44
N VAL A 47 -9.87 0.59 -10.41
CA VAL A 47 -8.79 0.83 -9.48
C VAL A 47 -9.33 1.69 -8.34
N LEU A 48 -9.28 1.17 -7.11
CA LEU A 48 -9.56 1.96 -5.91
C LEU A 48 -8.32 2.78 -5.59
N THR A 49 -8.44 4.10 -5.61
CA THR A 49 -7.36 5.01 -5.21
C THR A 49 -7.72 5.71 -3.91
N GLY A 50 -6.74 5.91 -3.04
CA GLY A 50 -6.94 6.68 -1.82
C GLY A 50 -5.63 7.27 -1.31
N ASN A 51 -5.74 8.03 -0.24
CA ASN A 51 -4.60 8.59 0.47
C ASN A 51 -4.66 8.10 1.92
N ALA A 52 -3.51 7.84 2.53
CA ALA A 52 -3.40 7.45 3.93
C ALA A 52 -2.13 8.04 4.54
N LEU A 53 -2.17 8.27 5.84
CA LEU A 53 -0.96 8.53 6.62
C LEU A 53 -0.51 7.17 7.19
N VAL A 54 0.61 6.65 6.69
CA VAL A 54 1.13 5.33 7.04
C VAL A 54 2.24 5.46 8.07
N GLY A 55 2.03 4.87 9.24
CA GLY A 55 3.03 4.74 10.28
C GLY A 55 3.61 3.32 10.32
N PRO A 56 4.06 2.84 11.50
CA PRO A 56 4.61 1.50 11.65
C PRO A 56 3.63 0.38 11.25
N ARG A 57 2.34 0.56 11.54
CA ARG A 57 1.24 -0.33 11.14
C ARG A 57 -0.04 0.48 10.94
N THR A 58 -0.47 0.62 9.69
CA THR A 58 -1.68 1.34 9.30
C THR A 58 -2.58 0.41 8.48
N PRO A 59 -3.77 0.03 8.99
CA PRO A 59 -4.73 -0.74 8.23
C PRO A 59 -5.38 0.11 7.14
N VAL A 60 -5.45 -0.43 5.93
CA VAL A 60 -6.12 0.17 4.77
C VAL A 60 -7.20 -0.78 4.30
N TRP A 61 -8.45 -0.31 4.38
CA TRP A 61 -9.63 -1.08 3.99
C TRP A 61 -10.17 -0.63 2.63
N PHE A 62 -10.34 -1.59 1.74
CA PHE A 62 -10.81 -1.43 0.35
C PHE A 62 -12.24 -1.92 0.14
N GLY A 63 -12.81 -2.65 1.12
CA GLY A 63 -14.18 -3.16 1.07
C GLY A 63 -14.47 -4.23 0.02
N LEU A 64 -13.47 -4.63 -0.77
CA LEU A 64 -13.57 -5.62 -1.82
C LEU A 64 -12.29 -6.47 -1.86
N PRO A 65 -12.37 -7.72 -2.35
CA PRO A 65 -11.18 -8.54 -2.55
C PRO A 65 -10.17 -7.83 -3.46
N THR A 66 -8.97 -7.60 -2.94
CA THR A 66 -7.88 -6.88 -3.62
C THR A 66 -6.86 -7.89 -4.13
N VAL A 67 -6.41 -7.71 -5.37
CA VAL A 67 -5.43 -8.56 -6.06
C VAL A 67 -4.01 -8.04 -5.86
N TRP A 68 -3.86 -6.72 -5.92
CA TRP A 68 -2.59 -6.05 -5.70
C TRP A 68 -2.81 -4.62 -5.19
N VAL A 69 -1.81 -4.11 -4.46
CA VAL A 69 -1.75 -2.71 -4.02
C VAL A 69 -0.41 -2.10 -4.38
N GLU A 70 -0.48 -0.92 -4.97
CA GLU A 70 0.66 -0.06 -5.22
C GLU A 70 0.55 1.21 -4.40
N VAL A 71 1.69 1.74 -3.96
CA VAL A 71 1.78 2.99 -3.22
C VAL A 71 2.80 3.94 -3.84
N THR A 72 2.64 5.22 -3.54
CA THR A 72 3.62 6.29 -3.79
C THR A 72 3.62 7.24 -2.60
N VAL A 73 4.78 7.79 -2.26
CA VAL A 73 4.96 8.69 -1.10
C VAL A 73 4.76 10.14 -1.51
N CYS A 74 4.22 10.95 -0.61
CA CYS A 74 4.02 12.39 -0.76
C CYS A 74 4.52 13.13 0.50
N PRO A 75 5.54 14.02 0.43
CA PRO A 75 6.29 14.40 -0.76
C PRO A 75 7.04 13.21 -1.36
N GLU A 76 7.31 13.28 -2.66
CA GLU A 76 8.00 12.20 -3.36
C GLU A 76 9.40 12.05 -2.82
N GLN A 77 9.62 10.92 -2.16
CA GLN A 77 10.89 10.52 -1.62
C GLN A 77 10.98 9.02 -1.69
N ASP A 78 12.21 8.57 -1.69
CA ASP A 78 12.49 7.16 -1.53
C ASP A 78 12.01 6.69 -0.17
N ALA A 79 11.41 5.49 -0.12
CA ALA A 79 10.79 4.94 1.08
C ALA A 79 10.80 3.41 1.11
N VAL A 80 10.87 2.81 2.30
CA VAL A 80 10.63 1.36 2.48
C VAL A 80 9.24 1.15 3.08
N PHE A 81 8.45 0.31 2.43
CA PHE A 81 7.12 -0.08 2.89
C PHE A 81 6.95 -1.59 2.96
N THR A 82 6.31 -2.06 4.01
CA THR A 82 5.80 -3.41 4.10
C THR A 82 4.29 -3.41 3.90
N ALA A 83 3.75 -4.50 3.37
CA ALA A 83 2.33 -4.73 3.33
C ALA A 83 2.04 -6.18 3.72
N ALA A 84 1.07 -6.37 4.61
CA ALA A 84 0.62 -7.68 5.05
C ALA A 84 -0.90 -7.77 5.00
N VAL A 85 -1.43 -8.98 4.82
CA VAL A 85 -2.85 -9.26 5.08
C VAL A 85 -2.99 -9.51 6.58
N ASP A 86 -4.03 -8.92 7.17
CA ASP A 86 -4.46 -9.22 8.55
C ASP A 86 -5.67 -10.17 8.50
#